data_AF-A0A1M5VUT5-F1
#
_entry.id   AF-A0A1M5VUT5-F1
#
_cell.length_a   1.000
_cell.length_b   1.000
_cell.length_c   1.000
_cell.angle_alpha   90.00
_cell.angle_beta   90.00
_cell.angle_gamma   90.00
#
_symmetry.space_group_name_H-M   'P 1'
#
loop_
_entity.id
_entity.type
_entity.pdbx_description
1 polymer ?
#
loop_
_entity_poly.entity_id
_entity_poly.type
_entity_poly.pdbx_seq_one_letter_code
_entity_poly.pdbx_strand_id
1 'polypeptide(L)'
;MSKYQESKKIVRSYFQDLENSKPEDILKVLKKYTSENYLWRGVYPFREQNSIEDVAEKFWVPLMTSLKYMQRRQDIFIGGTNEISGEQWVMSMGHFMGLFDAEWMGIRPTEKIINLRYAEFNCIENGKITQTGLFIDIIGFMLQAGINPLPPSTGSFFVYPGPRNHDGLLFQDAPEKEGIDTLKLVNKMVDDLSQLNDSGAMGCPPEVLEKSWSKNMIWYGPGGIGASYTIPRYQKQHQLPFRNNLKDKKFNGHICRFAEGNFACFFGWPNLSNTAIGGFLGLPGGNISADMQVVDVYCREDDKLSENWVLIDLPYWLKQQGLDIFQRTQEILNPSL
;
A
#
# COMPACT_ATOMS: atom_id res chain seq x y z
N MET A 1 -13.30 11.32 25.81
CA MET A 1 -12.02 10.61 26.06
C MET A 1 -11.36 10.39 24.71
N SER A 2 -10.04 10.51 24.62
CA SER A 2 -9.33 10.19 23.37
C SER A 2 -9.35 8.68 23.12
N LYS A 3 -9.96 8.25 22.02
CA LYS A 3 -10.14 6.86 21.62
C LYS A 3 -8.85 6.26 21.03
N TYR A 4 -8.06 7.05 20.29
CA TYR A 4 -6.90 6.54 19.53
C TYR A 4 -5.55 7.17 19.91
N GLN A 5 -5.54 8.18 20.79
CA GLN A 5 -4.32 8.94 21.09
C GLN A 5 -3.15 8.13 21.66
N GLU A 6 -3.40 7.18 22.58
CA GLU A 6 -2.30 6.37 23.12
C GLU A 6 -1.69 5.45 22.06
N SER A 7 -2.53 4.80 21.25
CA SER A 7 -2.09 3.96 20.13
C SER A 7 -1.29 4.77 19.10
N LYS A 8 -1.76 5.97 18.74
CA LYS A 8 -1.04 6.90 17.87
C LYS A 8 0.31 7.32 18.45
N LYS A 9 0.35 7.63 19.75
CA LYS A 9 1.59 8.02 20.44
C LYS A 9 2.63 6.91 20.42
N ILE A 10 2.21 5.65 20.62
CA ILE A 10 3.10 4.48 20.53
C ILE A 10 3.71 4.39 19.13
N VAL A 11 2.89 4.42 18.08
CA VAL A 11 3.36 4.28 16.69
C VAL A 11 4.23 5.46 16.27
N ARG A 12 3.90 6.69 16.67
CA ARG A 12 4.77 7.85 16.41
C ARG A 12 6.12 7.73 17.09
N SER A 13 6.15 7.24 18.34
CA SER A 13 7.40 7.02 19.07
C SER A 13 8.22 5.91 18.42
N TYR A 14 7.56 4.82 17.99
CA TYR A 14 8.19 3.75 17.22
C TYR A 14 8.83 4.28 15.92
N PHE A 15 8.11 5.08 15.13
CA PHE A 15 8.65 5.66 13.90
C PHE A 15 9.82 6.61 14.17
N GLN A 16 9.72 7.44 15.20
CA GLN A 16 10.79 8.36 15.57
C GLN A 16 12.07 7.63 16.01
N ASP A 17 11.92 6.59 16.83
CA ASP A 17 13.06 5.78 17.29
C ASP A 17 13.67 4.99 16.14
N LEU A 18 12.85 4.47 15.22
CA LEU A 18 13.32 3.77 14.03
C LEU A 18 14.12 4.72 13.11
N GLU A 19 13.59 5.92 12.81
CA GLU A 19 14.27 6.93 11.99
C GLU A 19 15.60 7.40 12.61
N ASN A 20 15.64 7.55 13.93
CA ASN A 20 16.86 7.98 14.64
C ASN A 20 17.86 6.85 14.90
N SER A 21 17.51 5.60 14.61
CA SER A 21 18.36 4.45 14.85
C SER A 21 19.35 4.22 13.71
N LYS A 22 20.47 3.59 14.04
CA LYS A 22 21.38 3.01 13.05
C LYS A 22 20.94 1.59 12.73
N PRO A 23 21.35 1.00 11.58
CA PRO A 23 21.00 -0.37 11.24
C PRO A 23 21.28 -1.38 12.38
N GLU A 24 22.41 -1.27 13.07
CA GLU A 24 22.77 -2.14 14.19
C GLU A 24 21.86 -2.03 15.44
N ASP A 25 21.06 -0.97 15.55
CA ASP A 25 20.18 -0.70 16.69
C ASP A 25 18.70 -1.06 16.43
N ILE A 26 18.35 -1.42 15.19
CA ILE A 26 16.95 -1.70 14.79
C ILE A 26 16.30 -2.78 15.65
N LEU A 27 17.02 -3.85 15.95
CA LEU A 27 16.49 -4.94 16.78
C LEU A 27 16.08 -4.44 18.18
N LYS A 28 16.83 -3.48 18.75
CA LYS A 28 16.50 -2.88 20.05
C LYS A 28 15.21 -2.05 19.97
N VAL A 29 15.03 -1.32 18.88
CA VAL A 29 13.80 -0.54 18.63
C VAL A 29 12.61 -1.49 18.50
N LEU A 30 12.70 -2.54 17.67
CA LEU A 30 11.62 -3.52 17.52
C LEU A 30 11.27 -4.15 18.87
N LYS A 31 12.26 -4.65 19.62
CA LYS A 31 12.06 -5.22 20.96
C LYS A 31 11.36 -4.25 21.93
N LYS A 32 11.63 -2.94 21.83
CA LYS A 32 10.99 -1.92 22.67
C LYS A 32 9.50 -1.76 22.35
N TYR A 33 9.09 -1.84 21.09
CA TYR A 33 7.73 -1.47 20.67
C TYR A 33 6.81 -2.64 20.33
N THR A 34 7.34 -3.81 19.97
CA THR A 34 6.52 -4.97 19.60
C THR A 34 6.22 -5.88 20.80
N SER A 35 5.22 -6.74 20.63
CA SER A 35 4.92 -7.84 21.56
C SER A 35 5.80 -9.07 21.30
N GLU A 36 5.73 -10.07 22.17
CA GLU A 36 6.44 -11.36 22.00
C GLU A 36 5.88 -12.19 20.84
N ASN A 37 4.57 -12.09 20.57
CA ASN A 37 3.88 -12.81 19.49
C ASN A 37 3.68 -11.92 18.25
N TYR A 38 4.70 -11.15 17.90
CA TYR A 38 4.63 -10.16 16.83
C TYR A 38 4.56 -10.81 15.44
N LEU A 39 3.58 -10.38 14.63
CA LEU A 39 3.43 -10.81 13.24
C LEU A 39 3.62 -9.63 12.28
N TRP A 40 4.63 -9.71 11.44
CA TRP A 40 4.90 -8.71 10.42
C TRP A 40 4.59 -9.27 9.02
N ARG A 41 3.86 -8.51 8.21
CA ARG A 41 3.54 -8.83 6.81
C ARG A 41 4.16 -7.76 5.93
N GLY A 42 5.15 -8.13 5.12
CA GLY A 42 5.74 -7.27 4.09
C GLY A 42 5.47 -7.80 2.70
N VAL A 43 5.42 -6.91 1.72
CA VAL A 43 5.32 -7.30 0.29
C VAL A 43 6.47 -8.24 -0.13
N TYR A 44 6.30 -8.97 -1.23
CA TYR A 44 7.36 -9.81 -1.78
C TYR A 44 8.61 -8.99 -2.09
N PRO A 45 9.83 -9.48 -1.74
CA PRO A 45 10.15 -10.85 -1.31
C PRO A 45 10.07 -11.10 0.20
N PHE A 46 9.74 -10.09 1.01
CA PHE A 46 9.86 -10.18 2.46
C PHE A 46 8.77 -11.02 3.11
N ARG A 47 7.52 -10.97 2.62
CA ARG A 47 6.43 -11.84 3.06
C ARG A 47 6.21 -11.78 4.59
N GLU A 48 5.57 -12.81 5.14
CA GLU A 48 5.28 -12.93 6.57
C GLU A 48 6.53 -13.29 7.37
N GLN A 49 6.80 -12.54 8.44
CA GLN A 49 7.87 -12.77 9.41
C GLN A 49 7.27 -12.86 10.81
N ASN A 50 7.71 -13.85 11.60
CA ASN A 50 7.19 -14.13 12.94
C ASN A 50 8.20 -13.82 14.06
N SER A 51 9.33 -13.19 13.72
CA SER A 51 10.38 -12.80 14.67
C SER A 51 10.84 -11.38 14.39
N ILE A 52 11.24 -10.66 15.44
CA ILE A 52 11.78 -9.30 15.28
C ILE A 52 13.18 -9.31 14.66
N GLU A 53 13.91 -10.41 14.86
CA GLU A 53 15.22 -10.68 14.26
C GLU A 53 15.10 -10.74 12.75
N ASP A 54 14.18 -11.54 12.22
CA ASP A 54 13.96 -11.66 10.78
C ASP A 54 13.50 -10.31 10.16
N VAL A 55 12.62 -9.58 10.84
CA VAL A 55 12.15 -8.27 10.37
C VAL A 55 13.30 -7.25 10.32
N ALA A 56 14.18 -7.26 11.33
CA ALA A 56 15.38 -6.43 11.32
C ALA A 56 16.33 -6.83 10.19
N GLU A 57 16.73 -8.10 10.12
CA GLU A 57 17.79 -8.59 9.23
C GLU A 57 17.38 -8.64 7.76
N LYS A 58 16.13 -9.01 7.46
CA LYS A 58 15.68 -9.18 6.07
C LYS A 58 15.17 -7.89 5.45
N PHE A 59 14.58 -7.00 6.24
CA PHE A 59 13.92 -5.80 5.71
C PHE A 59 14.62 -4.50 6.13
N TRP A 60 14.58 -4.17 7.43
CA TRP A 60 14.98 -2.83 7.89
C TRP A 60 16.48 -2.56 7.74
N VAL A 61 17.33 -3.50 8.15
CA VAL A 61 18.79 -3.35 8.06
C VAL A 61 19.24 -3.19 6.60
N PRO A 62 18.83 -4.05 5.65
CA PRO A 62 19.16 -3.85 4.24
C PRO A 62 18.64 -2.53 3.67
N LEU A 63 17.37 -2.18 3.95
CA LEU A 63 16.78 -0.94 3.46
C LEU A 63 17.54 0.29 3.98
N MET A 64 17.84 0.37 5.28
CA MET A 64 18.55 1.51 5.87
C MET A 64 20.03 1.57 5.50
N THR A 65 20.64 0.44 5.15
CA THR A 65 22.00 0.39 4.62
C THR A 65 22.06 0.97 3.20
N SER A 66 21.04 0.68 2.41
CA SER A 66 20.91 1.13 1.02
C SER A 66 20.43 2.57 0.89
N LEU A 67 19.37 2.93 1.63
CA LEU A 67 18.77 4.25 1.66
C LEU A 67 19.32 5.05 2.84
N LYS A 68 20.47 5.71 2.64
CA LYS A 68 21.13 6.49 3.69
C LYS A 68 20.39 7.79 4.00
N TYR A 69 20.56 8.27 5.23
CA TYR A 69 19.88 9.46 5.74
C TYR A 69 18.36 9.40 5.55
N MET A 70 17.79 8.20 5.70
CA MET A 70 16.38 7.94 5.48
C MET A 70 15.51 8.78 6.42
N GLN A 71 14.48 9.40 5.87
CA GLN A 71 13.43 10.14 6.56
C GLN A 71 12.08 9.55 6.21
N ARG A 72 11.19 9.42 7.19
CA ARG A 72 9.79 9.08 6.96
C ARG A 72 8.99 10.35 6.73
N ARG A 73 8.64 10.60 5.48
CA ARG A 73 7.76 11.70 5.08
C ARG A 73 6.32 11.22 5.05
N GLN A 74 5.61 11.46 6.14
CA GLN A 74 4.21 11.04 6.29
C GLN A 74 3.28 11.98 5.52
N ASP A 75 2.38 11.41 4.73
CA ASP A 75 1.31 12.12 4.02
C ASP A 75 -0.04 11.93 4.72
N ILE A 76 -0.31 10.72 5.23
CA ILE A 76 -1.53 10.38 5.98
C ILE A 76 -1.12 9.63 7.25
N PHE A 77 -1.74 9.98 8.38
CA PHE A 77 -1.57 9.31 9.67
C PHE A 77 -2.90 9.30 10.42
N ILE A 78 -3.50 8.13 10.58
CA ILE A 78 -4.82 7.94 11.20
C ILE A 78 -4.86 6.73 12.12
N GLY A 79 -5.73 6.76 13.12
CA GLY A 79 -6.02 5.63 14.01
C GLY A 79 -7.49 5.25 13.96
N GLY A 80 -7.81 3.97 14.14
CA GLY A 80 -9.20 3.51 14.11
C GLY A 80 -9.40 2.15 14.75
N THR A 81 -10.67 1.80 14.92
CA THR A 81 -11.10 0.47 15.34
C THR A 81 -11.38 -0.35 14.10
N ASN A 82 -10.74 -1.50 13.97
CA ASN A 82 -10.95 -2.42 12.86
C ASN A 82 -12.41 -2.90 12.82
N GLU A 83 -13.13 -2.65 11.73
CA GLU A 83 -14.54 -3.09 11.61
C GLU A 83 -14.67 -4.62 11.54
N ILE A 84 -13.59 -5.32 11.18
CA ILE A 84 -13.60 -6.77 10.98
C ILE A 84 -13.52 -7.52 12.30
N SER A 85 -12.55 -7.17 13.15
CA SER A 85 -12.24 -7.92 14.39
C SER A 85 -12.14 -7.05 15.65
N GLY A 86 -12.30 -5.73 15.55
CA GLY A 86 -12.48 -4.84 16.69
C GLY A 86 -11.19 -4.33 17.35
N GLU A 87 -10.00 -4.72 16.89
CA GLU A 87 -8.74 -4.22 17.45
C GLU A 87 -8.48 -2.77 17.06
N GLN A 88 -7.59 -2.09 17.80
CA GLN A 88 -7.13 -0.77 17.43
C GLN A 88 -5.95 -0.84 16.48
N TRP A 89 -6.03 -0.09 15.39
CA TRP A 89 -4.97 0.02 14.41
C TRP A 89 -4.60 1.48 14.18
N VAL A 90 -3.34 1.71 13.83
CA VAL A 90 -2.83 3.00 13.38
C VAL A 90 -2.18 2.78 12.02
N MET A 91 -2.57 3.58 11.04
CA MET A 91 -2.04 3.54 9.68
C MET A 91 -1.28 4.83 9.39
N SER A 92 -0.12 4.68 8.76
CA SER A 92 0.63 5.76 8.14
C SER A 92 0.91 5.45 6.68
N MET A 93 0.81 6.44 5.82
CA MET A 93 1.19 6.35 4.41
C MET A 93 2.04 7.56 4.05
N GLY A 94 3.02 7.38 3.17
CA GLY A 94 3.88 8.44 2.67
C GLY A 94 5.08 7.88 1.93
N HIS A 95 6.26 8.49 2.14
CA HIS A 95 7.52 8.06 1.51
C HIS A 95 8.65 7.90 2.53
N PHE A 96 9.44 6.85 2.38
CA PHE A 96 10.81 6.82 2.89
C PHE A 96 11.72 7.54 1.89
N MET A 97 12.24 8.69 2.27
CA MET A 97 13.12 9.52 1.43
C MET A 97 14.55 9.42 1.93
N GLY A 98 15.52 9.24 1.04
CA GLY A 98 16.94 9.23 1.41
C GLY A 98 17.84 9.26 0.18
N LEU A 99 19.13 9.00 0.40
CA LEU A 99 20.13 8.81 -0.66
C LEU A 99 20.27 7.32 -0.97
N PHE A 100 20.05 6.94 -2.23
CA PHE A 100 20.21 5.55 -2.66
C PHE A 100 21.67 5.24 -3.00
N ASP A 101 22.45 4.92 -1.95
CA ASP A 101 23.91 4.87 -1.98
C ASP A 101 24.48 3.45 -1.99
N ALA A 102 23.67 2.43 -1.70
CA ALA A 102 24.06 1.04 -1.85
C ALA A 102 22.95 0.22 -2.50
N GLU A 103 23.33 -0.89 -3.11
CA GLU A 103 22.45 -1.83 -3.80
C GLU A 103 21.31 -2.31 -2.88
N TRP A 104 20.11 -2.48 -3.43
CA TRP A 104 19.00 -3.14 -2.74
C TRP A 104 18.13 -3.97 -3.69
N MET A 105 18.09 -5.29 -3.47
CA MET A 105 17.27 -6.28 -4.22
C MET A 105 17.55 -6.36 -5.73
N GLY A 106 18.80 -6.29 -6.13
CA GLY A 106 19.25 -6.21 -7.52
C GLY A 106 19.07 -4.83 -8.15
N ILE A 107 18.77 -3.77 -7.39
CA ILE A 107 18.58 -2.42 -7.93
C ILE A 107 19.88 -1.63 -7.71
N ARG A 108 20.45 -1.10 -8.80
CA ARG A 108 21.70 -0.33 -8.74
C ARG A 108 21.47 1.03 -8.03
N PRO A 109 22.36 1.44 -7.12
CA PRO A 109 22.28 2.74 -6.48
C PRO A 109 22.40 3.86 -7.51
N THR A 110 21.68 4.96 -7.27
CA THR A 110 21.72 6.15 -8.13
C THR A 110 22.58 7.26 -7.56
N GLU A 111 23.02 7.15 -6.31
CA GLU A 111 23.75 8.18 -5.53
C GLU A 111 22.98 9.52 -5.49
N LYS A 112 21.64 9.43 -5.54
CA LYS A 112 20.72 10.56 -5.60
C LYS A 112 19.57 10.35 -4.63
N ILE A 113 18.84 11.43 -4.39
CA ILE A 113 17.56 11.37 -3.68
C ILE A 113 16.59 10.42 -4.37
N ILE A 114 15.90 9.60 -3.58
CA ILE A 114 14.83 8.71 -4.02
C ILE A 114 13.72 8.65 -2.97
N ASN A 115 12.50 8.28 -3.38
CA ASN A 115 11.33 8.17 -2.51
C ASN A 115 10.70 6.78 -2.62
N LEU A 116 10.82 5.95 -1.58
CA LEU A 116 10.11 4.68 -1.50
C LEU A 116 8.73 4.90 -0.87
N ARG A 117 7.67 4.86 -1.69
CA ARG A 117 6.30 4.97 -1.22
C ARG A 117 5.93 3.79 -0.32
N TYR A 118 5.24 4.08 0.79
CA TYR A 118 4.78 3.07 1.74
C TYR A 118 3.34 3.32 2.23
N ALA A 119 2.69 2.25 2.69
CA ALA A 119 1.59 2.28 3.64
C ALA A 119 1.85 1.23 4.72
N GLU A 120 1.78 1.64 5.98
CA GLU A 120 2.11 0.84 7.14
C GLU A 120 0.96 0.85 8.13
N PHE A 121 0.42 -0.32 8.43
CA PHE A 121 -0.63 -0.56 9.41
C PHE A 121 -0.03 -1.24 10.62
N ASN A 122 -0.28 -0.72 11.82
CA ASN A 122 0.19 -1.30 13.07
C ASN A 122 -1.02 -1.56 13.98
N CYS A 123 -1.18 -2.80 14.45
CA CYS A 123 -2.18 -3.20 15.45
C CYS A 123 -1.61 -3.00 16.84
N ILE A 124 -2.36 -2.31 17.71
CA ILE A 124 -1.92 -1.99 19.07
C ILE A 124 -2.81 -2.74 20.06
N GLU A 125 -2.17 -3.56 20.90
CA GLU A 125 -2.81 -4.23 22.03
C GLU A 125 -1.89 -4.13 23.24
N ASN A 126 -2.47 -3.83 24.41
CA ASN A 126 -1.73 -3.73 25.68
C ASN A 126 -0.47 -2.84 25.60
N GLY A 127 -0.54 -1.75 24.83
CA GLY A 127 0.55 -0.78 24.67
C GLY A 127 1.72 -1.26 23.78
N LYS A 128 1.54 -2.36 23.04
CA LYS A 128 2.54 -2.95 22.15
C LYS A 128 1.98 -3.14 20.75
N ILE A 129 2.87 -3.11 19.75
CA ILE A 129 2.53 -3.48 18.37
C ILE A 129 2.49 -5.01 18.28
N THR A 130 1.32 -5.58 18.03
CA THR A 130 1.12 -7.04 17.90
C THR A 130 1.20 -7.50 16.45
N GLN A 131 0.78 -6.66 15.51
CA GLN A 131 0.80 -6.97 14.09
C GLN A 131 1.19 -5.75 13.26
N THR A 132 1.89 -5.98 12.16
CA THR A 132 2.20 -4.95 11.17
C THR A 132 1.92 -5.45 9.77
N GLY A 133 1.31 -4.60 8.94
CA GLY A 133 1.27 -4.75 7.48
C GLY A 133 2.02 -3.60 6.84
N LEU A 134 3.17 -3.87 6.22
CA LEU A 134 3.99 -2.87 5.53
C LEU A 134 4.00 -3.14 4.02
N PHE A 135 3.42 -2.19 3.28
CA PHE A 135 3.32 -2.23 1.84
C PHE A 135 4.19 -1.14 1.26
N ILE A 136 5.02 -1.48 0.28
CA ILE A 136 5.93 -0.54 -0.38
C ILE A 136 5.89 -0.71 -1.90
N ASP A 137 6.02 0.39 -2.63
CA ASP A 137 5.99 0.38 -4.10
C ASP A 137 7.39 0.15 -4.68
N ILE A 138 7.83 -1.11 -4.69
CA ILE A 138 9.17 -1.46 -5.17
C ILE A 138 9.30 -1.20 -6.68
N ILE A 139 8.26 -1.43 -7.48
CA ILE A 139 8.30 -1.12 -8.91
C ILE A 139 8.43 0.40 -9.11
N GLY A 140 7.72 1.21 -8.33
CA GLY A 140 7.90 2.65 -8.32
C GLY A 140 9.30 3.10 -7.92
N PHE A 141 9.95 2.37 -7.01
CA PHE A 141 11.36 2.59 -6.65
C PHE A 141 12.31 2.25 -7.82
N MET A 142 12.09 1.12 -8.50
CA MET A 142 12.85 0.74 -9.71
C MET A 142 12.71 1.79 -10.81
N LEU A 143 11.49 2.31 -11.04
CA LEU A 143 11.24 3.36 -12.03
C LEU A 143 12.01 4.64 -11.73
N GLN A 144 12.08 5.06 -10.46
CA GLN A 144 12.91 6.20 -10.04
C GLN A 144 14.41 5.95 -10.25
N ALA A 145 14.85 4.70 -10.11
CA ALA A 145 16.22 4.28 -10.41
C ALA A 145 16.54 4.16 -11.91
N GLY A 146 15.57 4.49 -12.79
CA GLY A 146 15.73 4.41 -14.25
C GLY A 146 15.52 3.00 -14.82
N ILE A 147 14.94 2.09 -14.04
CA ILE A 147 14.70 0.69 -14.42
C ILE A 147 13.19 0.45 -14.52
N ASN A 148 12.71 0.06 -15.70
CA ASN A 148 11.33 -0.39 -15.85
C ASN A 148 11.27 -1.92 -15.98
N PRO A 149 10.85 -2.65 -14.95
CA PRO A 149 10.72 -4.10 -15.02
C PRO A 149 9.46 -4.55 -15.76
N LEU A 150 8.61 -3.65 -16.27
CA LEU A 150 7.33 -3.98 -16.90
C LEU A 150 7.16 -3.30 -18.28
N PRO A 151 6.19 -3.74 -19.10
CA PRO A 151 5.74 -2.97 -20.26
C PRO A 151 5.25 -1.56 -19.89
N PRO A 152 5.02 -0.68 -20.88
CA PRO A 152 4.48 0.66 -20.63
C PRO A 152 3.19 0.64 -19.80
N SER A 153 3.12 1.51 -18.79
CA SER A 153 1.95 1.68 -17.92
C SER A 153 0.80 2.40 -18.63
N THR A 154 -0.43 2.09 -18.21
CA THR A 154 -1.65 2.74 -18.72
C THR A 154 -1.93 4.10 -18.07
N GLY A 155 -1.52 4.27 -16.81
CA GLY A 155 -1.51 5.53 -16.07
C GLY A 155 -0.11 6.16 -16.02
N SER A 156 0.02 7.28 -15.30
CA SER A 156 1.28 8.01 -15.15
C SER A 156 1.91 7.75 -13.80
N PHE A 157 3.15 7.29 -13.77
CA PHE A 157 3.92 7.19 -12.52
C PHE A 157 4.69 8.50 -12.25
N PHE A 158 4.67 8.94 -11.00
CA PHE A 158 5.46 10.04 -10.45
C PHE A 158 5.47 9.90 -8.92
N VAL A 159 6.23 10.74 -8.21
CA VAL A 159 6.14 10.78 -6.75
C VAL A 159 4.79 11.37 -6.37
N TYR A 160 3.87 10.51 -5.91
CA TYR A 160 2.51 10.94 -5.61
C TYR A 160 2.49 11.86 -4.38
N PRO A 161 1.68 12.93 -4.43
CA PRO A 161 1.50 13.80 -3.29
C PRO A 161 0.62 13.12 -2.22
N GLY A 162 0.71 13.65 -1.00
CA GLY A 162 -0.33 13.46 0.01
C GLY A 162 -1.63 14.18 -0.35
N PRO A 163 -2.61 14.20 0.58
CA PRO A 163 -3.92 14.79 0.33
C PRO A 163 -3.82 16.24 -0.12
N ARG A 164 -4.67 16.63 -1.08
CA ARG A 164 -4.71 17.98 -1.66
C ARG A 164 -4.76 19.10 -0.61
N ASN A 165 -5.45 18.87 0.51
CA ASN A 165 -5.67 19.86 1.55
C ASN A 165 -4.59 19.84 2.65
N HIS A 166 -3.57 18.99 2.54
CA HIS A 166 -2.50 18.83 3.53
C HIS A 166 -3.00 18.54 4.96
N ASP A 167 -4.15 17.90 5.08
CA ASP A 167 -4.87 17.60 6.32
C ASP A 167 -4.78 16.12 6.75
N GLY A 168 -3.93 15.33 6.07
CA GLY A 168 -3.80 13.89 6.29
C GLY A 168 -3.20 13.45 7.63
N LEU A 169 -2.54 14.35 8.37
CA LEU A 169 -1.82 14.02 9.61
C LEU A 169 -2.68 14.24 10.86
N LEU A 170 -3.52 13.27 11.19
CA LEU A 170 -4.41 13.33 12.35
C LEU A 170 -3.69 12.89 13.65
N PHE A 171 -2.81 13.76 14.17
CA PHE A 171 -2.10 13.51 15.43
C PHE A 171 -2.96 13.64 16.69
N GLN A 172 -4.12 14.29 16.56
CA GLN A 172 -5.18 14.30 17.57
C GLN A 172 -6.35 13.47 17.04
N ASP A 173 -7.19 12.98 17.94
CA ASP A 173 -8.41 12.29 17.53
C ASP A 173 -9.33 13.26 16.77
N ALA A 174 -9.78 12.83 15.60
CA ALA A 174 -10.82 13.56 14.87
C ALA A 174 -12.20 13.32 15.52
N PRO A 175 -13.21 14.17 15.22
CA PRO A 175 -14.58 13.92 15.63
C PRO A 175 -15.06 12.54 15.14
N GLU A 176 -15.55 11.70 16.05
CA GLU A 176 -15.92 10.30 15.76
C GLU A 176 -16.94 10.17 14.63
N LYS A 177 -17.90 11.11 14.57
CA LYS A 177 -18.91 11.18 13.51
C LYS A 177 -18.29 11.24 12.10
N GLU A 178 -17.19 11.98 11.92
CA GLU A 178 -16.56 12.10 10.60
C GLU A 178 -15.99 10.77 10.12
N GLY A 179 -15.36 10.01 11.02
CA GLY A 179 -14.88 8.66 10.70
C GLY A 179 -16.03 7.71 10.35
N ILE A 180 -17.14 7.76 11.09
CA ILE A 180 -18.34 6.95 10.81
C ILE A 180 -18.90 7.26 9.42
N ASP A 181 -19.04 8.56 9.08
CA ASP A 181 -19.58 8.99 7.79
C ASP A 181 -18.65 8.59 6.64
N THR A 182 -17.33 8.73 6.82
CA THR A 182 -16.32 8.28 5.84
C THR A 182 -16.39 6.77 5.61
N LEU A 183 -16.40 5.97 6.69
CA LEU A 183 -16.44 4.52 6.59
C LEU A 183 -17.73 4.03 5.93
N LYS A 184 -18.87 4.66 6.24
CA LYS A 184 -20.16 4.37 5.62
C LYS A 184 -20.13 4.60 4.10
N LEU A 185 -19.50 5.68 3.64
CA LEU A 185 -19.35 5.96 2.21
C LEU A 185 -18.45 4.92 1.51
N VAL A 186 -17.33 4.54 2.13
CA VAL A 186 -16.45 3.49 1.61
C VAL A 186 -17.15 2.15 1.52
N ASN A 187 -17.91 1.75 2.55
CA ASN A 187 -18.64 0.48 2.55
C ASN A 187 -19.72 0.46 1.46
N LYS A 188 -20.47 1.57 1.29
CA LYS A 188 -21.40 1.72 0.16
C LYS A 188 -20.71 1.54 -1.19
N MET A 189 -19.53 2.15 -1.37
CA MET A 189 -18.75 2.04 -2.61
C MET A 189 -18.30 0.60 -2.89
N VAL A 190 -17.82 -0.11 -1.86
CA VAL A 190 -17.43 -1.52 -1.96
C VAL A 190 -18.64 -2.40 -2.32
N ASP A 191 -19.81 -2.14 -1.72
CA ASP A 191 -21.04 -2.86 -2.02
C ASP A 191 -21.50 -2.66 -3.47
N ASP A 192 -21.50 -1.40 -3.96
CA ASP A 192 -21.82 -1.08 -5.36
C ASP A 192 -20.89 -1.82 -6.35
N LEU A 193 -19.58 -1.89 -6.04
CA LEU A 193 -18.60 -2.61 -6.88
C LEU A 193 -18.75 -4.14 -6.80
N SER A 194 -19.12 -4.67 -5.62
CA SER A 194 -19.35 -6.10 -5.42
C SER A 194 -20.56 -6.58 -6.20
N GLN A 195 -21.67 -5.84 -6.12
CA GLN A 195 -22.87 -6.12 -6.92
C GLN A 195 -22.59 -6.07 -8.43
N LEU A 196 -21.76 -5.13 -8.88
CA LEU A 196 -21.34 -5.07 -10.28
C LEU A 196 -20.51 -6.29 -10.69
N ASN A 197 -19.62 -6.79 -9.82
CA ASN A 197 -18.86 -8.02 -10.09
C ASN A 197 -19.77 -9.25 -10.16
N ASP A 198 -20.71 -9.38 -9.21
CA ASP A 198 -21.65 -10.50 -9.15
C ASP A 198 -22.61 -10.54 -10.35
N SER A 199 -22.92 -9.37 -10.92
CA SER A 199 -23.73 -9.28 -12.15
C SER A 199 -23.04 -9.86 -13.40
N GLY A 200 -21.72 -10.09 -13.35
CA GLY A 200 -20.92 -10.52 -14.50
C GLY A 200 -20.68 -9.43 -15.56
N ALA A 201 -21.11 -8.19 -15.32
CA ALA A 201 -20.92 -7.09 -16.25
C ALA A 201 -19.42 -6.80 -16.45
N MET A 202 -18.93 -6.84 -17.69
CA MET A 202 -17.52 -6.53 -17.96
C MET A 202 -17.24 -5.02 -17.96
N GLY A 203 -18.26 -4.22 -18.30
CA GLY A 203 -18.20 -2.76 -18.24
C GLY A 203 -18.61 -2.19 -16.87
N CYS A 204 -18.35 -0.91 -16.71
CA CYS A 204 -18.86 -0.10 -15.61
C CYS A 204 -19.22 1.27 -16.21
N PRO A 205 -20.50 1.65 -16.30
CA PRO A 205 -20.86 3.01 -16.67
C PRO A 205 -20.32 4.02 -15.65
N PRO A 206 -19.83 5.21 -16.05
CA PRO A 206 -19.33 6.24 -15.12
C PRO A 206 -20.30 6.55 -13.97
N GLU A 207 -21.60 6.51 -14.25
CA GLU A 207 -22.69 6.81 -13.31
C GLU A 207 -22.69 5.89 -12.09
N VAL A 208 -22.19 4.65 -12.24
CA VAL A 208 -22.03 3.72 -11.12
C VAL A 208 -20.99 4.25 -10.13
N LEU A 209 -19.86 4.77 -10.64
CA LEU A 209 -18.82 5.35 -9.80
C LEU A 209 -19.26 6.71 -9.24
N GLU A 210 -19.96 7.54 -10.02
CA GLU A 210 -20.46 8.86 -9.59
C GLU A 210 -21.37 8.81 -8.36
N LYS A 211 -21.95 7.64 -8.01
CA LYS A 211 -22.70 7.46 -6.75
C LYS A 211 -21.88 7.75 -5.51
N SER A 212 -20.60 7.38 -5.51
CA SER A 212 -19.72 7.44 -4.34
C SER A 212 -18.42 8.21 -4.59
N TRP A 213 -18.04 8.43 -5.85
CA TRP A 213 -16.82 9.14 -6.24
C TRP A 213 -17.12 10.51 -6.83
N SER A 214 -16.20 11.44 -6.56
CA SER A 214 -16.15 12.73 -7.26
C SER A 214 -15.87 12.49 -8.74
N LYS A 215 -16.47 13.30 -9.62
CA LYS A 215 -16.17 13.26 -11.07
C LYS A 215 -14.69 13.54 -11.35
N ASN A 216 -14.06 14.32 -10.48
CA ASN A 216 -12.66 14.70 -10.51
C ASN A 216 -11.81 13.83 -9.56
N MET A 217 -12.23 12.58 -9.29
CA MET A 217 -11.45 11.70 -8.43
C MET A 217 -10.05 11.44 -8.99
N ILE A 218 -9.08 11.27 -8.08
CA ILE A 218 -7.72 10.86 -8.40
C ILE A 218 -7.47 9.47 -7.83
N TRP A 219 -6.85 8.61 -8.63
CA TRP A 219 -6.43 7.28 -8.20
C TRP A 219 -4.93 7.13 -8.42
N TYR A 220 -4.19 6.93 -7.34
CA TYR A 220 -2.74 6.79 -7.30
C TYR A 220 -2.33 5.33 -7.12
N GLY A 221 -2.26 4.59 -8.23
CA GLY A 221 -1.86 3.19 -8.27
C GLY A 221 -0.36 2.96 -8.19
N PRO A 222 0.09 1.71 -7.93
CA PRO A 222 1.50 1.38 -7.85
C PRO A 222 2.24 1.55 -9.19
N GLY A 223 3.57 1.61 -9.14
CA GLY A 223 4.43 1.49 -10.31
C GLY A 223 4.06 0.28 -11.15
N GLY A 224 4.05 0.43 -12.48
CA GLY A 224 3.52 -0.57 -13.41
C GLY A 224 2.09 -0.29 -13.87
N ILE A 225 1.23 0.29 -13.02
CA ILE A 225 -0.10 0.78 -13.42
C ILE A 225 -0.09 2.30 -13.58
N GLY A 226 0.42 3.03 -12.58
CA GLY A 226 0.45 4.49 -12.56
C GLY A 226 -0.87 5.14 -12.08
N ALA A 227 -0.85 6.46 -11.97
CA ALA A 227 -2.00 7.26 -11.54
C ALA A 227 -2.93 7.67 -12.69
N SER A 228 -4.17 7.98 -12.34
CA SER A 228 -5.22 8.45 -13.24
C SER A 228 -6.06 9.56 -12.59
N TYR A 229 -6.64 10.44 -13.41
CA TYR A 229 -7.42 11.59 -12.94
C TYR A 229 -8.73 11.73 -13.72
N THR A 230 -9.85 11.86 -13.01
CA THR A 230 -11.25 11.76 -13.46
C THR A 230 -11.75 10.33 -13.65
N ILE A 231 -13.05 10.13 -13.49
CA ILE A 231 -13.70 8.83 -13.68
C ILE A 231 -13.39 8.23 -15.07
N PRO A 232 -13.59 8.92 -16.21
CA PRO A 232 -13.34 8.31 -17.52
C PRO A 232 -11.89 7.84 -17.71
N ARG A 233 -10.91 8.54 -17.12
CA ARG A 233 -9.51 8.15 -17.20
C ARG A 233 -9.18 7.01 -16.24
N TYR A 234 -9.70 7.03 -15.02
CA TYR A 234 -9.61 5.88 -14.12
C TYR A 234 -10.17 4.60 -14.76
N GLN A 235 -11.31 4.71 -15.43
CA GLN A 235 -11.92 3.58 -16.13
C GLN A 235 -11.03 3.06 -17.25
N LYS A 236 -10.57 3.95 -18.13
CA LYS A 236 -9.71 3.58 -19.26
C LYS A 236 -8.35 3.03 -18.81
N GLN A 237 -7.77 3.60 -17.75
CA GLN A 237 -6.37 3.36 -17.38
C GLN A 237 -6.21 2.30 -16.29
N HIS A 238 -7.24 2.01 -15.48
CA HIS A 238 -7.16 0.98 -14.46
C HIS A 238 -8.37 0.06 -14.42
N GLN A 239 -9.58 0.60 -14.23
CA GLN A 239 -10.77 -0.23 -13.95
C GLN A 239 -11.05 -1.23 -15.08
N LEU A 240 -11.14 -0.77 -16.33
CA LEU A 240 -11.43 -1.64 -17.47
C LEU A 240 -10.26 -2.58 -17.81
N PRO A 241 -8.98 -2.13 -17.81
CA PRO A 241 -7.85 -3.05 -17.91
C PRO A 241 -7.87 -4.16 -16.85
N PHE A 242 -8.21 -3.86 -15.60
CA PHE A 242 -8.34 -4.86 -14.54
C PHE A 242 -9.53 -5.79 -14.78
N ARG A 243 -10.70 -5.23 -15.10
CA ARG A 243 -11.94 -6.01 -15.31
C ARG A 243 -11.86 -6.94 -16.50
N ASN A 244 -11.35 -6.44 -17.63
CA ASN A 244 -11.37 -7.12 -18.92
C ASN A 244 -10.25 -8.14 -19.11
N ASN A 245 -9.15 -8.01 -18.38
CA ASN A 245 -7.96 -8.85 -18.58
C ASN A 245 -7.69 -9.82 -17.41
N LEU A 246 -8.54 -9.81 -16.39
CA LEU A 246 -8.51 -10.74 -15.26
C LEU A 246 -9.86 -11.44 -15.13
N LYS A 247 -9.88 -12.78 -15.10
CA LYS A 247 -11.09 -13.59 -14.85
C LYS A 247 -11.04 -14.25 -13.47
N ASP A 248 -12.11 -14.97 -13.11
CA ASP A 248 -12.21 -15.75 -11.87
C ASP A 248 -11.90 -14.90 -10.63
N LYS A 249 -12.30 -13.62 -10.67
CA LYS A 249 -12.01 -12.64 -9.61
C LYS A 249 -12.81 -13.03 -8.36
N LYS A 250 -12.10 -13.33 -7.27
CA LYS A 250 -12.67 -13.64 -5.97
C LYS A 250 -12.19 -12.63 -4.94
N PHE A 251 -13.12 -12.02 -4.19
CA PHE A 251 -12.80 -11.22 -3.02
C PHE A 251 -12.58 -12.12 -1.81
N ASN A 252 -11.43 -11.99 -1.14
CA ASN A 252 -11.03 -12.82 -0.02
C ASN A 252 -11.21 -12.12 1.35
N GLY A 253 -11.63 -10.85 1.35
CA GLY A 253 -11.84 -10.07 2.56
C GLY A 253 -10.66 -9.20 2.93
N HIS A 254 -10.86 -8.40 3.98
CA HIS A 254 -9.85 -7.51 4.54
C HIS A 254 -9.35 -8.06 5.88
N ILE A 255 -8.08 -7.84 6.18
CA ILE A 255 -7.53 -8.06 7.53
C ILE A 255 -7.89 -6.88 8.43
N CYS A 256 -7.77 -5.68 7.88
CA CYS A 256 -8.01 -4.44 8.61
C CYS A 256 -8.81 -3.48 7.73
N ARG A 257 -9.84 -2.85 8.29
CA ARG A 257 -10.57 -1.73 7.68
C ARG A 257 -11.06 -0.78 8.77
N PHE A 258 -10.73 0.50 8.66
CA PHE A 258 -11.19 1.54 9.59
C PHE A 258 -11.14 2.93 8.95
N ALA A 259 -11.64 3.94 9.67
CA ALA A 259 -11.61 5.34 9.26
C ALA A 259 -11.40 6.29 10.43
N GLU A 260 -10.88 7.48 10.13
CA GLU A 260 -10.78 8.61 11.04
C GLU A 260 -10.85 9.92 10.27
N GLY A 261 -11.68 10.86 10.74
CA GLY A 261 -11.91 12.11 10.03
C GLY A 261 -12.45 11.85 8.63
N ASN A 262 -11.89 12.51 7.64
CA ASN A 262 -12.17 12.32 6.21
C ASN A 262 -11.39 11.18 5.55
N PHE A 263 -10.60 10.41 6.30
CA PHE A 263 -9.78 9.33 5.74
C PHE A 263 -10.28 7.96 6.15
N ALA A 264 -10.18 7.01 5.24
CA ALA A 264 -10.44 5.60 5.50
C ALA A 264 -9.35 4.74 4.86
N CYS A 265 -9.11 3.57 5.42
CA CYS A 265 -8.12 2.66 4.87
C CYS A 265 -8.49 1.21 5.10
N PHE A 266 -8.00 0.35 4.22
CA PHE A 266 -8.01 -1.08 4.45
C PHE A 266 -6.79 -1.75 3.82
N PHE A 267 -6.54 -2.99 4.27
CA PHE A 267 -5.69 -3.91 3.54
C PHE A 267 -6.21 -5.35 3.61
N GLY A 268 -5.93 -6.12 2.56
CA GLY A 268 -6.21 -7.55 2.48
C GLY A 268 -4.96 -8.37 2.20
N TRP A 269 -4.93 -9.59 2.75
CA TRP A 269 -3.78 -10.50 2.68
C TRP A 269 -4.19 -11.98 2.60
N PRO A 270 -4.56 -12.50 1.41
CA PRO A 270 -4.80 -11.77 0.17
C PRO A 270 -6.12 -10.99 0.20
N ASN A 271 -6.21 -9.93 -0.58
CA ASN A 271 -7.43 -9.15 -0.78
C ASN A 271 -8.32 -9.77 -1.86
N LEU A 272 -7.69 -10.18 -2.96
CA LEU A 272 -8.33 -10.71 -4.16
C LEU A 272 -7.53 -11.89 -4.69
N SER A 273 -8.18 -12.83 -5.37
CA SER A 273 -7.53 -13.81 -6.25
C SER A 273 -8.11 -13.67 -7.66
N ASN A 274 -7.29 -13.90 -8.68
CA ASN A 274 -7.73 -13.82 -10.08
C ASN A 274 -6.78 -14.57 -11.01
N THR A 275 -7.26 -14.87 -12.23
CA THR A 275 -6.45 -15.46 -13.31
C THR A 275 -6.29 -14.46 -14.45
N ALA A 276 -5.05 -14.18 -14.86
CA ALA A 276 -4.78 -13.30 -16.00
C ALA A 276 -5.16 -13.98 -17.33
N ILE A 277 -5.90 -13.29 -18.20
CA ILE A 277 -6.20 -13.75 -19.57
C ILE A 277 -5.41 -12.99 -20.65
N GLY A 278 -4.50 -12.11 -20.22
CA GLY A 278 -3.64 -11.31 -21.08
C GLY A 278 -4.10 -9.86 -21.21
N GLY A 279 -3.15 -8.94 -21.34
CA GLY A 279 -3.37 -7.50 -21.46
C GLY A 279 -3.24 -6.73 -20.13
N PHE A 280 -3.45 -7.37 -18.97
CA PHE A 280 -3.19 -6.72 -17.68
C PHE A 280 -1.69 -6.45 -17.53
N LEU A 281 -1.30 -5.22 -17.19
CA LEU A 281 0.09 -4.72 -17.20
C LEU A 281 0.80 -4.87 -18.56
N GLY A 282 0.07 -5.06 -19.66
CA GLY A 282 0.65 -5.35 -20.98
C GLY A 282 1.31 -6.72 -21.07
N LEU A 283 1.02 -7.64 -20.15
CA LEU A 283 1.60 -8.98 -20.09
C LEU A 283 0.68 -10.03 -20.72
N PRO A 284 1.23 -11.19 -21.15
CA PRO A 284 0.42 -12.33 -21.59
C PRO A 284 -0.43 -12.88 -20.43
N GLY A 285 -1.46 -13.65 -20.79
CA GLY A 285 -2.27 -14.38 -19.82
C GLY A 285 -1.58 -15.66 -19.33
N GLY A 286 -2.23 -16.33 -18.39
CA GLY A 286 -1.80 -17.60 -17.84
C GLY A 286 -2.97 -18.40 -17.28
N ASN A 287 -2.66 -19.54 -16.67
CA ASN A 287 -3.64 -20.43 -16.06
C ASN A 287 -3.53 -20.48 -14.52
N ILE A 288 -2.72 -19.60 -13.93
CA ILE A 288 -2.53 -19.53 -12.48
C ILE A 288 -3.56 -18.56 -11.89
N SER A 289 -4.36 -19.06 -10.94
CA SER A 289 -5.13 -18.21 -10.05
C SER A 289 -4.18 -17.63 -9.01
N ALA A 290 -3.80 -16.36 -9.18
CA ALA A 290 -2.82 -15.67 -8.35
C ALA A 290 -3.51 -14.76 -7.32
N ASP A 291 -2.91 -14.72 -6.13
CA ASP A 291 -3.36 -13.86 -5.04
C ASP A 291 -2.77 -12.45 -5.14
N MET A 292 -3.57 -11.45 -4.79
CA MET A 292 -3.19 -10.04 -4.71
C MET A 292 -3.40 -9.49 -3.31
N GLN A 293 -2.34 -8.93 -2.76
CA GLN A 293 -2.31 -8.20 -1.50
C GLN A 293 -2.49 -6.73 -1.88
N VAL A 294 -3.47 -6.08 -1.27
CA VAL A 294 -3.91 -4.75 -1.69
C VAL A 294 -4.13 -3.89 -0.46
N VAL A 295 -3.66 -2.64 -0.56
CA VAL A 295 -4.00 -1.54 0.34
C VAL A 295 -4.77 -0.51 -0.45
N ASP A 296 -5.81 0.02 0.16
CA ASP A 296 -6.44 1.26 -0.26
C ASP A 296 -6.47 2.24 0.91
N VAL A 297 -6.09 3.49 0.63
CA VAL A 297 -6.32 4.64 1.49
C VAL A 297 -7.19 5.64 0.72
N TYR A 298 -8.26 6.10 1.32
CA TYR A 298 -9.24 7.01 0.71
C TYR A 298 -9.27 8.34 1.44
N CYS A 299 -9.51 9.41 0.68
CA CYS A 299 -9.94 10.71 1.18
C CYS A 299 -11.38 10.96 0.75
N ARG A 300 -12.21 11.40 1.70
CA ARG A 300 -13.57 11.89 1.49
C ARG A 300 -13.55 13.42 1.42
N GLU A 301 -14.27 13.97 0.47
CA GLU A 301 -14.63 15.37 0.39
C GLU A 301 -16.16 15.44 0.35
N ASP A 302 -16.75 16.07 1.37
CA ASP A 302 -18.20 16.10 1.59
C ASP A 302 -18.84 14.69 1.58
N ASP A 303 -19.66 14.41 0.56
CA ASP A 303 -20.40 13.17 0.36
C ASP A 303 -19.76 12.23 -0.69
N LYS A 304 -18.52 12.54 -1.14
CA LYS A 304 -17.81 11.81 -2.20
C LYS A 304 -16.39 11.43 -1.80
N LEU A 305 -15.90 10.34 -2.39
CA LEU A 305 -14.49 9.99 -2.39
C LEU A 305 -13.77 10.83 -3.45
N SER A 306 -12.72 11.55 -3.05
CA SER A 306 -11.98 12.49 -3.90
C SER A 306 -10.62 11.94 -4.32
N GLU A 307 -9.91 11.28 -3.42
CA GLU A 307 -8.58 10.72 -3.69
C GLU A 307 -8.46 9.30 -3.14
N ASN A 308 -7.68 8.48 -3.84
CA ASN A 308 -7.38 7.12 -3.39
C ASN A 308 -5.96 6.70 -3.73
N TRP A 309 -5.23 6.28 -2.72
CA TRP A 309 -3.86 5.79 -2.79
C TRP A 309 -3.88 4.29 -2.64
N VAL A 310 -3.43 3.60 -3.70
CA VAL A 310 -3.44 2.14 -3.76
C VAL A 310 -2.03 1.59 -3.87
N LEU A 311 -1.75 0.55 -3.10
CA LEU A 311 -0.57 -0.31 -3.25
C LEU A 311 -1.05 -1.73 -3.52
N ILE A 312 -0.44 -2.37 -4.50
CA ILE A 312 -0.66 -3.78 -4.82
C ILE A 312 0.71 -4.44 -4.79
N ASP A 313 0.82 -5.60 -4.16
CA ASP A 313 2.02 -6.43 -4.23
C ASP A 313 2.13 -7.09 -5.62
N LEU A 314 2.32 -6.25 -6.65
CA LEU A 314 2.54 -6.69 -8.02
C LEU A 314 3.75 -7.62 -8.14
N PRO A 315 4.89 -7.40 -7.42
CA PRO A 315 5.98 -8.37 -7.43
C PRO A 315 5.52 -9.78 -7.03
N TYR A 316 4.71 -9.94 -5.99
CA TYR A 316 4.17 -11.25 -5.59
C TYR A 316 3.19 -11.82 -6.62
N TRP A 317 2.29 -10.97 -7.15
CA TRP A 317 1.33 -11.40 -8.17
C TRP A 317 2.04 -11.91 -9.43
N LEU A 318 3.12 -11.25 -9.85
CA LEU A 318 3.96 -11.66 -10.99
C LEU A 318 4.75 -12.94 -10.68
N LYS A 319 5.32 -13.05 -9.48
CA LYS A 319 6.09 -14.22 -9.05
C LYS A 319 5.26 -15.50 -9.10
N GLN A 320 4.01 -15.46 -8.65
CA GLN A 320 3.07 -16.61 -8.71
C GLN A 320 2.81 -17.08 -10.15
N GLN A 321 2.88 -16.17 -11.13
CA GLN A 321 2.72 -16.48 -12.54
C GLN A 321 4.03 -16.88 -13.23
N GLY A 322 5.11 -17.06 -12.46
CA GLY A 322 6.41 -17.48 -12.96
C GLY A 322 7.32 -16.34 -13.40
N LEU A 323 6.95 -15.07 -13.17
CA LEU A 323 7.81 -13.93 -13.46
C LEU A 323 8.40 -13.32 -12.18
N ASP A 324 9.67 -13.61 -11.93
CA ASP A 324 10.45 -12.93 -10.89
C ASP A 324 11.13 -11.69 -11.45
N ILE A 325 10.57 -10.52 -11.15
CA ILE A 325 11.10 -9.25 -11.65
C ILE A 325 12.44 -8.86 -11.02
N PHE A 326 12.73 -9.30 -9.79
CA PHE A 326 13.98 -8.98 -9.11
C PHE A 326 15.11 -9.81 -9.68
N GLN A 327 14.92 -11.13 -9.77
CA GLN A 327 15.87 -12.03 -10.41
C GLN A 327 16.19 -11.58 -11.85
N ARG A 328 15.15 -11.35 -12.67
CA ARG A 328 15.35 -10.91 -14.06
C ARG A 328 16.10 -9.59 -14.15
N THR A 329 15.79 -8.64 -13.27
CA THR A 329 16.47 -7.35 -13.24
C THR A 329 17.94 -7.53 -12.86
N GLN A 330 18.24 -8.34 -11.85
CA GLN A 330 19.60 -8.62 -11.44
C GLN A 330 20.40 -9.32 -12.55
N GLU A 331 19.84 -10.31 -13.24
CA GLU A 331 20.52 -11.03 -14.33
C GLU A 331 20.85 -10.12 -15.53
N ILE A 332 19.92 -9.24 -15.92
CA ILE A 332 20.07 -8.38 -17.10
C ILE A 332 20.88 -7.13 -16.76
N LEU A 333 20.56 -6.49 -15.64
CA LEU A 333 21.13 -5.20 -15.25
C LEU A 333 22.24 -5.33 -14.24
N ASN A 334 22.57 -6.47 -13.64
CA ASN A 334 23.75 -6.63 -12.77
C ASN A 334 24.47 -7.96 -13.05
N PRO A 335 24.86 -8.26 -14.31
CA PRO A 335 25.51 -9.51 -14.61
C PRO A 335 26.84 -9.61 -13.86
N SER A 336 27.00 -10.67 -13.06
CA SER A 336 28.32 -11.09 -12.58
C SER A 336 29.08 -11.70 -13.74
N LEU A 337 30.17 -11.06 -14.18
CA LEU A 337 31.06 -11.55 -15.23
C LEU A 337 31.98 -12.66 -14.74
#